data_AF-A0A2K8M5B1-F1
#
_entry.id   AF-A0A2K8M5B1-F1
#
_cell.length_a   1.000
_cell.length_b   1.000
_cell.length_c   1.000
_cell.angle_alpha   90.00
_cell.angle_beta   90.00
_cell.angle_gamma   90.00
#
_symmetry.space_group_name_H-M   'P 1'
#
loop_
_entity.id
_entity.type
_entity.pdbx_description
1 polymer ?
#
loop_
_entity_poly.entity_id
_entity_poly.type
_entity_poly.pdbx_seq_one_letter_code
_entity_poly.pdbx_strand_id
1 'polypeptide(L)'
;MSACEQAASDELTRAIDGLHSAVERLRNGGSATITAEKLSALVADATSLYTASAQSAKSLPRLDPGLATSTDAVVLISAIMAAHDLNTFDLALWLSRVPAIEGIEQQHVW
;
A
#
# COMPACT_ATOMS: atom_id res chain seq x y z
N MET A 1 -1.06 -22.60 13.47
CA MET A 1 -1.56 -21.28 13.90
C MET A 1 -2.30 -21.43 15.20
N SER A 2 -2.03 -20.58 16.18
CA SER A 2 -2.72 -20.61 17.47
C SER A 2 -4.12 -20.00 17.34
N ALA A 3 -5.09 -20.37 18.20
CA ALA A 3 -6.47 -19.87 18.10
C ALA A 3 -6.57 -18.32 18.15
N CYS A 4 -5.67 -17.67 18.88
CA CYS A 4 -5.58 -16.21 18.95
C CYS A 4 -5.06 -15.58 17.64
N GLU A 5 -4.12 -16.25 16.97
CA GLU A 5 -3.57 -15.82 15.68
C GLU A 5 -4.63 -15.89 14.57
N GLN A 6 -5.44 -16.95 14.59
CA GLN A 6 -6.58 -17.10 13.68
C GLN A 6 -7.63 -15.99 13.89
N ALA A 7 -7.98 -15.71 15.14
CA ALA A 7 -8.95 -14.66 15.47
C ALA A 7 -8.49 -13.26 15.02
N ALA A 8 -7.21 -12.94 15.18
CA ALA A 8 -6.63 -11.68 14.72
C ALA A 8 -6.66 -11.57 13.18
N SER A 9 -6.34 -12.66 12.47
CA SER A 9 -6.45 -12.72 11.00
C SER A 9 -7.88 -12.50 10.51
N ASP A 10 -8.86 -13.11 11.17
CA ASP A 10 -10.28 -12.96 10.80
C ASP A 10 -10.79 -11.54 11.06
N GLU A 11 -10.32 -10.88 12.12
CA GLU A 11 -10.64 -9.47 12.40
C GLU A 11 -10.04 -8.54 11.36
N LEU A 12 -8.77 -8.72 11.00
CA LEU A 12 -8.10 -7.94 9.97
C LEU A 12 -8.79 -8.10 8.62
N THR A 13 -9.18 -9.33 8.25
CA THR A 13 -9.90 -9.62 7.00
C THR A 13 -11.24 -8.87 6.97
N ARG A 14 -12.03 -8.93 8.06
CA ARG A 14 -13.28 -8.17 8.17
C ARG A 14 -13.09 -6.66 8.06
N ALA A 15 -12.03 -6.13 8.66
CA ALA A 15 -11.71 -4.70 8.57
C ALA A 15 -11.37 -4.28 7.14
N ILE A 16 -10.59 -5.08 6.42
CA ILE A 16 -10.23 -4.85 5.01
C ILE A 16 -11.47 -4.88 4.11
N ASP A 17 -12.34 -5.89 4.27
CA ASP A 17 -13.58 -5.99 3.49
C ASP A 17 -14.50 -4.78 3.73
N GLY A 18 -14.62 -4.36 5.00
CA GLY A 18 -15.38 -3.17 5.38
C GLY A 18 -14.82 -1.89 4.76
N LEU A 19 -13.49 -1.72 4.77
CA LEU A 19 -12.81 -0.60 4.13
C LEU A 19 -13.03 -0.60 2.61
N HIS A 20 -12.87 -1.76 1.95
CA HIS A 20 -13.08 -1.90 0.51
C HIS A 20 -14.51 -1.50 0.11
N SER A 21 -15.52 -2.00 0.84
CA SER A 21 -16.93 -1.63 0.63
C SER A 21 -17.17 -0.12 0.85
N ALA A 22 -16.52 0.49 1.84
CA ALA A 22 -16.62 1.94 2.06
C ALA A 22 -16.01 2.74 0.90
N VAL A 23 -14.84 2.36 0.41
CA VAL A 23 -14.17 3.01 -0.73
C VAL A 23 -15.00 2.89 -2.01
N GLU A 24 -15.58 1.71 -2.28
CA GLU A 24 -16.45 1.52 -3.45
C GLU A 24 -17.70 2.40 -3.39
N ARG A 25 -18.31 2.57 -2.21
CA ARG A 25 -19.44 3.52 -2.07
C ARG A 25 -19.01 4.96 -2.36
N LEU A 26 -17.81 5.37 -1.94
CA LEU A 26 -17.29 6.71 -2.23
C LEU A 26 -17.00 6.91 -3.72
N ARG A 27 -16.42 5.91 -4.39
CA ARG A 27 -16.19 5.91 -5.84
C ARG A 27 -17.49 6.05 -6.63
N ASN A 28 -18.57 5.44 -6.13
CA ASN A 28 -19.90 5.50 -6.73
C ASN A 28 -20.71 6.77 -6.34
N GLY A 29 -20.04 7.83 -5.88
CA GLY A 29 -20.66 9.13 -5.58
C GLY A 29 -21.19 9.29 -4.15
N GLY A 30 -20.88 8.33 -3.26
CA GLY A 30 -21.10 8.50 -1.82
C GLY A 30 -20.21 9.61 -1.24
N SER A 31 -20.59 10.11 -0.06
CA SER A 31 -19.79 11.06 0.70
C SER A 31 -19.47 10.49 2.08
N ALA A 32 -18.24 10.68 2.52
CA ALA A 32 -17.81 10.42 3.88
C ALA A 32 -16.93 11.57 4.36
N THR A 33 -17.02 11.86 5.65
CA THR A 33 -16.09 12.78 6.32
C THR A 33 -15.05 11.92 7.03
N ILE A 34 -13.80 12.00 6.58
CA ILE A 34 -12.64 11.42 7.26
C ILE A 34 -11.72 12.56 7.69
N THR A 35 -11.26 12.53 8.93
CA THR A 35 -10.31 13.54 9.41
C THR A 35 -8.91 13.23 8.86
N ALA A 36 -8.07 14.26 8.77
CA ALA A 36 -6.69 14.10 8.30
C ALA A 36 -5.89 13.11 9.18
N GLU A 37 -6.15 13.11 10.49
CA GLU A 37 -5.47 12.23 11.45
C GLU A 37 -5.84 10.76 11.21
N LYS A 38 -7.12 10.47 10.93
CA LYS A 38 -7.57 9.11 10.62
C LYS A 38 -7.05 8.62 9.28
N LEU A 39 -6.97 9.50 8.29
CA LEU A 39 -6.38 9.18 7.00
C LEU A 39 -4.87 8.90 7.14
N SER A 40 -4.15 9.72 7.93
CA SER A 40 -2.73 9.52 8.21
C SER A 40 -2.46 8.19 8.92
N ALA A 41 -3.25 7.85 9.94
CA ALA A 41 -3.15 6.57 10.62
C ALA A 41 -3.39 5.39 9.67
N LEU A 42 -4.44 5.46 8.83
CA LEU A 42 -4.74 4.43 7.84
C LEU A 42 -3.57 4.20 6.87
N VAL A 43 -2.96 5.27 6.35
CA VAL A 43 -1.81 5.17 5.43
C VAL A 43 -0.60 4.58 6.15
N ALA A 44 -0.34 4.96 7.40
CA ALA A 44 0.76 4.41 8.20
C ALA A 44 0.59 2.91 8.49
N ASP A 45 -0.62 2.49 8.87
CA ASP A 45 -0.95 1.09 9.13
C ASP A 45 -0.85 0.24 7.86
N ALA A 46 -1.39 0.73 6.75
CA ALA A 46 -1.29 0.05 5.44
C ALA A 46 0.16 -0.07 4.96
N THR A 47 0.98 0.98 5.16
CA THR A 47 2.41 0.96 4.84
C THR A 47 3.14 -0.07 5.69
N SER A 48 2.86 -0.14 6.98
CA SER A 48 3.46 -1.11 7.90
C SER A 48 3.09 -2.54 7.51
N LEU A 49 1.82 -2.78 7.15
CA LEU A 49 1.35 -4.09 6.69
C LEU A 49 2.02 -4.49 5.38
N TYR A 50 2.09 -3.58 4.41
CA TYR A 50 2.69 -3.84 3.09
C TYR A 50 4.19 -4.11 3.20
N THR A 51 4.91 -3.32 4.02
CA THR A 51 6.35 -3.50 4.23
C THR A 51 6.68 -4.77 5.02
N ALA A 52 5.90 -5.12 6.05
CA ALA A 52 6.07 -6.38 6.77
C ALA A 52 5.82 -7.60 5.87
N SER A 53 4.79 -7.51 5.00
CA SER A 53 4.52 -8.54 3.98
C SER A 53 5.68 -8.64 2.98
N ALA A 54 6.18 -7.51 2.47
CA ALA A 54 7.31 -7.45 1.55
C ALA A 54 8.61 -8.04 2.13
N GLN A 55 8.84 -7.89 3.44
CA GLN A 55 10.01 -8.46 4.10
C GLN A 55 9.86 -9.96 4.36
N SER A 56 8.63 -10.41 4.60
CA SER A 56 8.32 -11.81 4.94
C SER A 56 8.16 -12.68 3.69
N ALA A 57 7.66 -12.11 2.59
CA ALA A 57 7.45 -12.77 1.32
C ALA A 57 8.64 -12.51 0.39
N LYS A 58 9.09 -13.54 -0.35
CA LYS A 58 10.08 -13.37 -1.43
C LYS A 58 9.54 -12.60 -2.64
N SER A 59 8.24 -12.29 -2.66
CA SER A 59 7.58 -11.58 -3.74
C SER A 59 6.54 -10.60 -3.20
N LEU A 60 6.41 -9.46 -3.86
CA LEU A 60 5.39 -8.46 -3.55
C LEU A 60 4.04 -8.88 -4.16
N PRO A 61 2.92 -8.75 -3.43
CA PRO A 61 1.61 -8.90 -4.04
C PRO A 61 1.44 -7.81 -5.10
N ARG A 62 1.10 -8.22 -6.33
CA ARG A 62 0.82 -7.30 -7.43
C ARG A 62 -0.45 -6.53 -7.09
N LEU A 63 -0.39 -5.19 -7.16
CA LEU A 63 -1.59 -4.36 -7.07
C LEU A 63 -2.44 -4.60 -8.32
N ASP A 64 -3.70 -4.97 -8.11
CA ASP A 64 -4.68 -5.13 -9.19
C ASP A 64 -4.97 -3.75 -9.81
N PRO A 65 -4.77 -3.57 -11.13
CA PRO A 65 -5.10 -2.32 -11.83
C PRO A 65 -6.56 -1.88 -11.70
N GLY A 66 -7.50 -2.81 -11.42
CA GLY A 66 -8.90 -2.51 -11.12
C GLY A 66 -9.12 -1.93 -9.72
N LEU A 67 -8.16 -2.15 -8.80
CA LEU A 67 -8.21 -1.61 -7.44
C LEU A 67 -7.44 -0.30 -7.30
N ALA A 68 -6.26 -0.19 -7.93
CA ALA A 68 -5.46 1.02 -7.96
C ALA A 68 -4.70 1.11 -9.29
N THR A 69 -4.83 2.24 -9.98
CA THR A 69 -4.11 2.47 -11.23
C THR A 69 -2.65 2.83 -10.95
N SER A 70 -1.78 2.71 -11.95
CA SER A 70 -0.39 3.19 -11.86
C SER A 70 -0.33 4.68 -11.49
N THR A 71 -1.28 5.47 -11.98
CA THR A 71 -1.38 6.89 -11.63
C THR A 71 -1.67 7.09 -10.15
N ASP A 72 -2.62 6.33 -9.59
CA ASP A 72 -2.95 6.40 -8.16
C ASP A 72 -1.73 6.05 -7.30
N ALA A 73 -0.97 5.03 -7.71
CA ALA A 73 0.26 4.64 -7.03
C ALA A 73 1.32 5.76 -7.07
N VAL A 74 1.56 6.38 -8.22
CA VAL A 74 2.52 7.48 -8.36
C VAL A 74 2.10 8.72 -7.56
N VAL A 75 0.80 9.05 -7.55
CA VAL A 75 0.26 10.14 -6.74
C VAL A 75 0.46 9.86 -5.25
N LEU A 76 0.18 8.63 -4.80
CA LEU A 76 0.41 8.22 -3.41
C LEU A 76 1.89 8.31 -3.02
N ILE A 77 2.80 7.78 -3.86
CA ILE A 77 4.25 7.86 -3.64
C ILE A 77 4.68 9.32 -3.52
N SER A 78 4.23 10.19 -4.43
CA SER A 78 4.57 11.62 -4.43
C SER A 78 4.06 12.33 -3.17
N ALA A 79 2.84 12.01 -2.72
CA ALA A 79 2.27 12.57 -1.50
C ALA A 79 3.03 12.12 -0.24
N ILE A 80 3.42 10.84 -0.16
CA ILE A 80 4.22 10.29 0.94
C ILE A 80 5.62 10.93 0.94
N MET A 81 6.26 11.07 -0.22
CA MET A 81 7.55 11.74 -0.33
C MET A 81 7.47 13.17 0.20
N ALA A 82 6.46 13.94 -0.21
CA ALA A 82 6.24 15.29 0.29
C ALA A 82 5.99 15.34 1.81
N ALA A 83 5.23 14.37 2.35
CA ALA A 83 4.96 14.29 3.79
C ALA A 83 6.21 13.96 4.63
N HIS A 84 7.21 13.32 4.04
CA HIS A 84 8.48 12.94 4.68
C HIS A 84 9.67 13.81 4.27
N ASP A 85 9.44 14.90 3.53
CA ASP A 85 10.50 15.77 2.99
C ASP A 85 11.55 15.01 2.14
N LEU A 86 11.08 14.00 1.40
CA LEU A 86 11.91 13.19 0.51
C LEU A 86 11.89 13.78 -0.90
N ASN A 87 13.05 13.78 -1.55
CA ASN A 87 13.18 14.16 -2.95
C ASN A 87 13.40 12.93 -3.85
N THR A 88 13.36 13.14 -5.17
CA THR A 88 13.53 12.06 -6.16
C THR A 88 14.93 11.45 -6.16
N PHE A 89 15.95 12.18 -5.70
CA PHE A 89 17.31 11.66 -5.54
C PHE A 89 17.37 10.66 -4.38
N ASP A 90 16.72 10.92 -3.25
CA ASP A 90 16.63 9.97 -2.13
C ASP A 90 15.97 8.66 -2.58
N LEU A 91 14.87 8.76 -3.35
CA LEU A 91 14.19 7.59 -3.91
C LEU A 91 15.11 6.80 -4.85
N ALA A 92 15.81 7.48 -5.76
CA ALA A 92 16.76 6.83 -6.67
C ALA A 92 17.90 6.13 -5.91
N LEU A 93 18.41 6.76 -4.84
CA LEU A 93 19.43 6.17 -3.96
C LEU A 93 18.91 4.88 -3.30
N TRP A 94 17.68 4.87 -2.79
CA TRP A 94 17.09 3.66 -2.22
C TRP A 94 16.84 2.57 -3.27
N LEU A 95 16.31 2.90 -4.44
CA LEU A 95 16.09 1.93 -5.51
C LEU A 95 17.39 1.27 -5.99
N SER A 96 18.51 1.99 -5.94
CA SER A 96 19.84 1.42 -6.25
C SER A 96 20.34 0.39 -5.24
N ARG A 97 19.79 0.39 -4.02
CA ARG A 97 20.21 -0.45 -2.89
C ARG A 97 19.33 -1.68 -2.67
N VAL A 98 18.14 -1.72 -3.27
CA VAL A 98 17.24 -2.87 -3.15
C VAL A 98 17.78 -3.98 -4.06
N PRO A 99 18.21 -5.14 -3.52
CA PRO A 99 18.56 -6.28 -4.35
C PRO A 99 17.33 -6.67 -5.18
N ALA A 100 17.52 -7.00 -6.45
CA ALA A 100 16.45 -7.30 -7.39
C ALA A 100 15.41 -8.23 -6.74
N ILE A 101 14.21 -7.70 -6.48
CA ILE A 101 13.08 -8.50 -6.03
C ILE A 101 12.72 -9.40 -7.22
N GLU A 102 12.89 -10.72 -7.09
CA GLU A 102 12.48 -11.68 -8.11
C GLU A 102 10.99 -11.46 -8.44
N GLY A 103 10.71 -11.03 -9.67
CA GLY A 103 9.38 -10.59 -10.12
C GLY A 103 9.33 -9.18 -10.70
N ILE A 104 10.35 -8.34 -10.44
CA ILE A 104 10.63 -7.13 -11.23
C ILE A 104 11.70 -7.50 -12.26
N GLU A 105 11.40 -8.46 -13.15
CA GLU A 105 12.23 -8.64 -14.33
C GLU A 105 12.18 -7.34 -15.13
N GLN A 106 13.35 -6.74 -15.30
CA GLN A 106 13.56 -5.55 -16.10
C GLN A 106 13.04 -5.79 -17.52
N GLN A 107 11.83 -5.31 -17.82
CA GLN A 107 11.48 -4.94 -19.19
C GLN A 107 12.12 -3.57 -19.48
N HIS A 108 13.45 -3.54 -19.49
CA HIS A 108 14.20 -2.57 -20.28
C HIS A 108 14.33 -3.16 -21.68
N VAL A 109 13.38 -2.82 -22.56
CA VAL A 109 13.61 -2.82 -24.00
C VAL A 109 13.39 -1.38 -24.45
N TRP A 110 14.45 -0.85 -25.06
CA TRP A 110 14.68 0.52 -25.50
C TRP A 110 13.51 1.18 -26.24
#